data_AF-A0A2X3IQX9-F1
#
_entry.id   AF-A0A2X3IQX9-F1
#
_cell.length_a   1.000
_cell.length_b   1.000
_cell.length_c   1.000
_cell.angle_alpha   90.00
_cell.angle_beta   90.00
_cell.angle_gamma   90.00
#
_symmetry.space_group_name_H-M   'P 1'
#
loop_
_entity.id
_entity.type
_entity.pdbx_description
1 polymer ?
#
loop_
_entity_poly.entity_id
_entity_poly.type
_entity_poly.pdbx_seq_one_letter_code
_entity_poly.pdbx_strand_id
1 'polypeptide(L)'
;MQFNLKRKTLITTVLTTTLLTGFCNLNAYGSVKNTSVNDFINVLNVQGNPQVNLNDSYSTNVSNPFSDMGAWHAYYLPEKGATNLYGGFVGPLIVGEEYPINLSDTISKITLTNSDTGEVYDLSKAKNIMFDFYPGKLVQTYELDDFNLKLELIFATNRSALIKTEIENKKILI
;
A
#
# COMPACT_ATOMS: atom_id res chain seq x y z
N MET A 1 -7.64 10.03 -79.59
CA MET A 1 -6.91 10.80 -78.56
C MET A 1 -6.28 9.80 -77.59
N GLN A 2 -5.01 9.44 -77.80
CA GLN A 2 -4.30 8.48 -76.93
C GLN A 2 -3.70 9.22 -75.73
N PHE A 3 -4.11 8.87 -74.51
CA PHE A 3 -3.52 9.39 -73.28
C PHE A 3 -2.16 8.72 -73.03
N ASN A 4 -1.09 9.48 -73.25
CA ASN A 4 0.28 9.03 -73.07
C ASN A 4 0.71 9.30 -71.61
N LEU A 5 0.34 8.39 -70.71
CA LEU A 5 0.70 8.51 -69.30
C LEU A 5 2.17 8.09 -69.11
N LYS A 6 3.05 9.04 -68.78
CA LYS A 6 4.49 8.77 -68.62
C LYS A 6 4.72 7.72 -67.53
N ARG A 7 5.40 6.62 -67.89
CA ARG A 7 5.76 5.47 -67.04
C ARG A 7 6.37 5.84 -65.67
N LYS A 8 6.98 7.03 -65.54
CA LYS A 8 7.50 7.56 -64.27
C LYS A 8 6.40 8.01 -63.29
N THR A 9 5.28 8.55 -63.78
CA THR A 9 4.16 8.99 -62.93
C THR A 9 3.40 7.79 -62.35
N LEU A 10 3.30 6.69 -63.09
CA LEU A 10 2.65 5.46 -62.62
C LEU A 10 3.44 4.78 -61.49
N ILE A 11 4.78 4.82 -61.54
CA ILE A 11 5.64 4.17 -60.54
C ILE A 11 5.64 4.97 -59.22
N THR A 12 5.61 6.31 -59.27
CA THR A 12 5.58 7.14 -58.07
C THR A 12 4.26 6.99 -57.30
N THR A 13 3.13 6.83 -57.99
CA THR A 13 1.82 6.65 -57.34
C THR A 13 1.67 5.27 -56.70
N VAL A 14 2.28 4.23 -57.25
CA VAL A 14 2.26 2.87 -56.67
C VAL A 14 3.16 2.75 -55.44
N LEU A 15 4.30 3.45 -55.41
CA LEU A 15 5.17 3.47 -54.22
C LEU A 15 4.55 4.25 -53.05
N THR A 16 3.83 5.34 -53.31
CA THR A 16 3.18 6.11 -52.24
C THR A 16 1.90 5.46 -51.71
N THR A 17 1.20 4.66 -52.52
CA THR A 17 0.00 3.93 -52.04
C THR A 17 0.33 2.65 -51.27
N THR A 18 1.47 2.01 -51.50
CA THR A 18 1.91 0.84 -50.70
C THR A 18 2.51 1.21 -49.34
N LEU A 19 2.93 2.46 -49.13
CA LEU A 19 3.40 2.95 -47.82
C LEU A 19 2.26 3.33 -46.85
N LEU A 20 1.03 3.57 -47.34
CA LEU A 20 -0.11 3.94 -46.49
C LEU A 20 -0.95 2.76 -45.99
N THR A 21 -0.88 1.59 -46.63
CA THR A 21 -1.71 0.42 -46.25
C THR A 21 -1.01 -0.54 -45.28
N GLY A 22 0.24 -0.26 -44.88
CA GLY A 22 1.02 -1.08 -43.94
C GLY A 22 0.89 -0.72 -42.45
N PHE A 23 0.05 0.26 -42.09
CA PHE A 23 -0.06 0.75 -40.70
C PHE A 23 -1.14 0.07 -39.84
N CYS A 24 -1.83 -0.95 -40.33
CA CYS A 24 -2.82 -1.67 -39.53
C CYS A 24 -2.26 -3.06 -39.17
N ASN A 25 -1.78 -3.17 -37.93
CA ASN A 25 -1.53 -4.36 -37.10
C ASN A 25 -0.16 -4.34 -36.38
N LEU A 26 0.27 -3.18 -35.88
CA LEU A 26 1.19 -3.18 -34.74
C LEU A 26 0.40 -3.55 -33.49
N ASN A 27 0.45 -4.83 -33.12
CA ASN A 27 0.09 -5.25 -31.77
C ASN A 27 1.14 -4.65 -30.82
N ALA A 28 0.81 -3.56 -30.17
CA ALA A 28 1.59 -3.05 -29.06
C ALA A 28 1.37 -3.99 -27.87
N TYR A 29 2.29 -4.95 -27.69
CA TYR A 29 2.35 -5.74 -26.47
C TYR A 29 2.93 -4.85 -25.37
N GLY A 30 2.05 -4.29 -24.53
CA GLY A 30 2.48 -3.67 -23.28
C GLY A 30 3.09 -4.75 -22.40
N SER A 31 4.38 -4.65 -22.10
CA SER A 31 4.97 -5.43 -21.01
C SER A 31 4.37 -4.94 -19.70
N VAL A 32 3.50 -5.73 -19.08
CA VAL A 32 3.04 -5.44 -17.71
C VAL A 32 4.24 -5.59 -16.78
N LYS A 33 4.77 -4.47 -16.30
CA LYS A 33 5.94 -4.44 -15.40
C LYS A 33 5.60 -4.96 -13.99
N ASN A 34 4.34 -4.79 -13.57
CA ASN A 34 3.88 -5.16 -12.23
C ASN A 34 3.09 -6.46 -12.31
N THR A 35 3.73 -7.56 -11.95
CA THR A 35 3.14 -8.91 -12.03
C THR A 35 2.74 -9.45 -10.66
N SER A 36 3.18 -8.78 -9.59
CA SER A 36 2.92 -9.16 -8.21
C SER A 36 2.16 -8.07 -7.45
N VAL A 37 1.33 -8.49 -6.50
CA VAL A 37 0.66 -7.58 -5.55
C VAL A 37 1.66 -6.71 -4.78
N ASN A 38 2.86 -7.23 -4.53
CA ASN A 38 3.92 -6.51 -3.83
C ASN A 38 4.48 -5.32 -4.64
N ASP A 39 4.18 -5.22 -5.94
CA ASP A 39 4.62 -4.11 -6.80
C ASP A 39 3.72 -2.86 -6.63
N PHE A 40 2.63 -2.98 -5.87
CA PHE A 40 1.60 -1.94 -5.69
C PHE A 40 1.60 -1.37 -4.26
N ILE A 41 2.78 -0.96 -3.80
CA ILE A 41 2.93 -0.38 -2.46
C ILE A 41 2.31 1.03 -2.39
N ASN A 42 1.57 1.31 -1.32
CA ASN A 42 1.02 2.62 -0.99
C ASN A 42 0.21 3.29 -2.13
N VAL A 43 -0.49 2.48 -2.95
CA VAL A 43 -1.39 2.98 -4.01
C VAL A 43 -2.52 3.85 -3.46
N LEU A 44 -2.89 3.63 -2.19
CA LEU A 44 -3.78 4.48 -1.42
C LEU A 44 -3.06 4.92 -0.14
N ASN A 45 -3.29 6.16 0.28
CA ASN A 45 -2.89 6.60 1.59
C ASN A 45 -3.89 6.07 2.63
N VAL A 46 -3.52 4.98 3.31
CA VAL A 46 -4.27 4.37 4.41
C VAL A 46 -3.70 4.73 5.78
N GLN A 47 -2.87 5.78 5.87
CA GLN A 47 -2.43 6.32 7.14
C GLN A 47 -3.54 7.13 7.79
N GLY A 48 -3.56 7.14 9.12
CA GLY A 48 -4.54 7.91 9.87
C GLY A 48 -4.07 8.22 11.29
N ASN A 49 -4.73 9.20 11.87
CA ASN A 49 -4.63 9.54 13.29
C ASN A 49 -6.05 9.61 13.86
N PRO A 50 -6.49 8.61 14.64
CA PRO A 50 -7.88 8.47 15.04
C PRO A 50 -8.45 9.73 15.69
N GLN A 51 -9.55 10.22 15.15
CA GLN A 51 -10.31 11.35 15.69
C GLN A 51 -11.69 10.87 16.14
N VAL A 52 -12.33 11.64 17.03
CA VAL A 52 -13.73 11.44 17.40
C VAL A 52 -14.65 11.85 16.25
N ASN A 53 -14.38 13.02 15.64
CA ASN A 53 -15.07 13.42 14.42
C ASN A 53 -14.33 12.86 13.21
N LEU A 54 -14.97 11.90 12.54
CA LEU A 54 -14.41 11.24 11.36
C LEU A 54 -14.62 12.03 10.08
N ASN A 55 -15.54 12.99 10.05
CA ASN A 55 -15.98 13.58 8.80
C ASN A 55 -15.20 14.85 8.42
N ASP A 56 -14.85 14.95 7.14
CA ASP A 56 -14.29 16.14 6.52
C ASP A 56 -15.39 17.13 6.09
N SER A 57 -15.00 18.18 5.34
CA SER A 57 -15.94 19.19 4.84
C SER A 57 -17.01 18.64 3.87
N TYR A 58 -16.78 17.47 3.28
CA TYR A 58 -17.72 16.79 2.40
C TYR A 58 -18.60 15.76 3.14
N SER A 59 -18.52 15.71 4.47
CA SER A 59 -19.20 14.70 5.30
C SER A 59 -18.75 13.27 5.01
N THR A 60 -17.47 13.10 4.67
CA THR A 60 -16.85 11.79 4.40
C THR A 60 -15.67 11.54 5.32
N ASN A 61 -15.27 10.27 5.50
CA ASN A 61 -14.20 9.94 6.45
C ASN A 61 -12.86 10.62 6.06
N VAL A 62 -12.22 11.31 7.00
CA VAL A 62 -10.98 12.09 6.81
C VAL A 62 -9.82 11.20 6.38
N SER A 63 -9.77 9.96 6.89
CA SER A 63 -8.73 8.97 6.57
C SER A 63 -9.33 7.75 5.89
N ASN A 64 -8.53 7.03 5.11
CA ASN A 64 -8.96 5.82 4.41
C ASN A 64 -8.58 4.58 5.25
N PRO A 65 -9.50 3.97 6.01
CA PRO A 65 -9.18 2.75 6.73
C PRO A 65 -9.09 1.56 5.76
N PHE A 66 -8.17 0.65 6.02
CA PHE A 66 -8.09 -0.64 5.35
C PHE A 66 -9.05 -1.65 5.99
N SER A 67 -9.98 -2.16 5.18
CA SER A 67 -10.83 -3.30 5.49
C SER A 67 -10.80 -4.28 4.32
N ASP A 68 -10.95 -5.57 4.62
CA ASP A 68 -11.00 -6.63 3.62
C ASP A 68 -11.98 -7.74 4.07
N MET A 69 -12.28 -8.70 3.19
CA MET A 69 -13.15 -9.85 3.45
C MET A 69 -14.59 -9.48 3.84
N GLY A 70 -15.03 -8.23 3.61
CA GLY A 70 -16.35 -7.75 4.04
C GLY A 70 -16.45 -7.57 5.57
N ALA A 71 -15.34 -7.28 6.22
CA ALA A 71 -15.30 -7.04 7.65
C ALA A 71 -15.92 -5.70 8.07
N TRP A 72 -16.53 -5.72 9.24
CA TRP A 72 -17.21 -4.57 9.88
C TRP A 72 -16.27 -3.75 10.76
N HIS A 73 -14.97 -3.96 10.60
CA HIS A 73 -13.91 -3.25 11.30
C HIS A 73 -12.75 -3.05 10.33
N ALA A 74 -11.94 -2.03 10.61
CA ALA A 74 -10.91 -1.56 9.71
C ALA A 74 -9.76 -0.93 10.49
N TYR A 75 -8.59 -0.85 9.85
CA TYR A 75 -7.34 -0.40 10.47
C TYR A 75 -6.61 0.60 9.60
N TYR A 76 -5.78 1.43 10.21
CA TYR A 76 -4.90 2.36 9.50
C TYR A 76 -3.44 1.98 9.75
N LEU A 77 -2.57 2.55 8.93
CA LEU A 77 -1.16 2.72 9.28
C LEU A 77 -0.97 4.01 10.11
N PRO A 78 0.06 4.09 10.95
CA PRO A 78 0.40 5.33 11.64
C PRO A 78 0.69 6.46 10.66
N GLU A 79 0.13 7.64 10.92
CA GLU A 79 0.57 8.86 10.26
C GLU A 79 2.04 9.15 10.65
N LYS A 80 2.84 9.56 9.66
CA LYS A 80 4.26 9.86 9.90
C LYS A 80 4.41 10.96 10.95
N GLY A 81 5.15 10.65 12.02
CA GLY A 81 5.39 11.57 13.14
C GLY A 81 4.41 11.43 14.30
N ALA A 82 3.32 10.68 14.15
CA ALA A 82 2.43 10.30 15.26
C ALA A 82 3.06 9.14 16.07
N THR A 83 4.17 9.41 16.75
CA THR A 83 4.99 8.39 17.43
C THR A 83 4.24 7.65 18.53
N ASN A 84 3.20 8.27 19.11
CA ASN A 84 2.29 7.62 20.05
C ASN A 84 1.50 6.45 19.43
N LEU A 85 1.43 6.34 18.11
CA LEU A 85 0.73 5.28 17.39
C LEU A 85 1.65 4.11 16.98
N TYR A 86 2.97 4.25 17.11
CA TYR A 86 3.92 3.26 16.61
C TYR A 86 3.85 1.95 17.38
N GLY A 87 4.03 0.83 16.67
CA GLY A 87 4.00 -0.52 17.25
C GLY A 87 2.60 -1.09 17.49
N GLY A 88 1.54 -0.34 17.16
CA GLY A 88 0.16 -0.84 17.16
C GLY A 88 -0.49 -0.59 15.80
N PHE A 89 -1.53 -1.36 15.46
CA PHE A 89 -2.35 -1.03 14.29
C PHE A 89 -3.36 0.02 14.68
N VAL A 90 -3.37 1.11 13.92
CA VAL A 90 -4.14 2.31 14.23
C VAL A 90 -5.63 2.04 14.03
N GLY A 91 -6.45 2.61 14.91
CA GLY A 91 -7.82 2.18 15.10
C GLY A 91 -7.93 1.10 16.19
N PRO A 92 -8.98 0.26 16.20
CA PRO A 92 -9.81 -0.06 15.06
C PRO A 92 -10.92 0.95 14.85
N LEU A 93 -11.23 1.20 13.58
CA LEU A 93 -12.53 1.74 13.18
C LEU A 93 -13.52 0.58 13.15
N ILE A 94 -14.69 0.73 13.78
CA ILE A 94 -15.79 -0.23 13.71
C ILE A 94 -16.98 0.43 13.00
N VAL A 95 -17.76 -0.35 12.25
CA VAL A 95 -19.04 0.09 11.69
C VAL A 95 -20.15 -0.42 12.61
N GLY A 96 -20.75 0.49 13.38
CA GLY A 96 -21.87 0.20 14.26
C GLY A 96 -23.18 0.20 13.48
N GLU A 97 -23.42 -0.85 12.71
CA GLU A 97 -24.55 -1.03 11.78
C GLU A 97 -24.55 -0.05 10.60
N GLU A 98 -24.58 1.25 10.85
CA GLU A 98 -24.69 2.28 9.81
C GLU A 98 -23.46 3.19 9.74
N TYR A 99 -22.86 3.51 10.89
CA TYR A 99 -21.84 4.55 10.98
C TYR A 99 -20.51 4.06 11.55
N PRO A 100 -19.39 4.57 11.01
CA PRO A 100 -18.07 4.28 11.55
C PRO A 100 -17.79 5.05 12.85
N ILE A 101 -17.02 4.44 13.75
CA ILE A 101 -16.41 5.10 14.91
C ILE A 101 -15.04 4.50 15.17
N ASN A 102 -14.05 5.32 15.52
CA ASN A 102 -12.78 4.82 16.06
C ASN A 102 -13.00 4.37 17.50
N LEU A 103 -12.76 3.09 17.78
CA LEU A 103 -12.88 2.52 19.13
C LEU A 103 -11.69 2.88 20.02
N SER A 104 -10.50 3.03 19.41
CA SER A 104 -9.26 3.39 20.09
C SER A 104 -8.24 3.98 19.12
N ASP A 105 -7.19 4.60 19.66
CA ASP A 105 -6.05 5.08 18.87
C ASP A 105 -5.30 3.92 18.19
N THR A 106 -5.04 2.85 18.93
CA THR A 106 -4.38 1.64 18.43
C THR A 106 -4.90 0.39 19.13
N ILE A 107 -4.77 -0.77 18.47
CA ILE A 107 -4.92 -2.09 19.09
C ILE A 107 -3.61 -2.88 19.00
N SER A 108 -3.42 -3.81 19.94
CA SER A 108 -2.28 -4.72 19.98
C SER A 108 -0.94 -3.99 19.89
N LYS A 109 -0.83 -2.84 20.57
CA LYS A 109 0.39 -2.04 20.60
C LYS A 109 1.47 -2.78 21.37
N ILE A 110 2.56 -3.14 20.69
CA ILE A 110 3.68 -3.85 21.29
C ILE A 110 4.57 -2.91 22.11
N THR A 111 5.09 -3.42 23.21
CA THR A 111 6.15 -2.79 24.00
C THR A 111 7.26 -3.81 24.20
N LEU A 112 8.50 -3.42 23.96
CA LEU A 112 9.68 -4.29 24.09
C LEU A 112 10.62 -3.68 25.12
N THR A 113 11.15 -4.53 26.00
CA THR A 113 12.05 -4.13 27.08
C THR A 113 13.34 -4.92 26.97
N ASN A 114 14.48 -4.25 27.07
CA ASN A 114 15.78 -4.88 27.19
C ASN A 114 15.87 -5.57 28.56
N SER A 115 16.07 -6.89 28.59
CA SER A 115 16.13 -7.66 29.83
C SER A 115 17.31 -7.31 30.74
N ASP A 116 18.41 -6.85 30.14
CA ASP A 116 19.67 -6.61 30.85
C ASP A 116 19.67 -5.22 31.49
N THR A 117 19.15 -4.21 30.77
CA THR A 117 19.12 -2.81 31.23
C THR A 117 17.79 -2.41 31.86
N GLY A 118 16.71 -3.14 31.59
CA GLY A 118 15.34 -2.77 31.99
C GLY A 118 14.74 -1.63 31.15
N GLU A 119 15.45 -1.13 30.15
CA GLU A 119 14.99 -0.01 29.33
C GLU A 119 13.95 -0.45 28.30
N VAL A 120 12.88 0.33 28.17
CA VAL A 120 11.87 0.15 27.12
C VAL A 120 12.40 0.72 25.81
N TYR A 121 12.36 -0.07 24.75
CA TYR A 121 12.73 0.38 23.42
C TYR A 121 11.74 1.42 22.89
N ASP A 122 12.26 2.58 22.52
CA ASP A 122 11.49 3.63 21.85
C ASP A 122 11.54 3.41 20.33
N LEU A 123 10.44 2.91 19.77
CA LEU A 123 10.32 2.63 18.33
C LEU A 123 10.49 3.88 17.46
N SER A 124 10.28 5.09 17.99
CA SER A 124 10.50 6.33 17.25
C SER A 124 11.98 6.62 16.97
N LYS A 125 12.89 5.95 17.70
CA LYS A 125 14.35 6.04 17.54
C LYS A 125 14.93 4.98 16.60
N ALA A 126 14.09 4.16 15.96
CA ALA A 126 14.55 3.21 14.96
C ALA A 126 15.27 3.94 13.81
N LYS A 127 16.33 3.32 13.28
CA LYS A 127 17.14 3.88 12.17
C LYS A 127 16.32 4.04 10.90
N ASN A 128 15.42 3.09 10.67
CA ASN A 128 14.50 3.09 9.55
C ASN A 128 13.11 2.70 10.06
N ILE A 129 12.10 3.42 9.58
CA ILE A 129 10.69 3.20 9.89
C ILE A 129 9.92 3.23 8.58
N MET A 130 9.23 2.14 8.27
CA MET A 130 8.42 2.00 7.05
C MET A 130 6.99 1.61 7.40
N PHE A 131 6.04 2.28 6.74
CA PHE A 131 4.61 2.00 6.83
C PHE A 131 4.09 1.74 5.43
N ASP A 132 3.84 0.47 5.14
CA ASP A 132 3.55 0.01 3.80
C ASP A 132 2.19 -0.67 3.74
N PHE A 133 1.34 -0.12 2.89
CA PHE A 133 0.13 -0.78 2.42
C PHE A 133 0.44 -1.54 1.14
N TYR A 134 0.08 -2.82 1.12
CA TYR A 134 -0.03 -3.59 -0.11
C TYR A 134 -1.49 -4.00 -0.25
N PRO A 135 -2.03 -4.18 -1.47
CA PRO A 135 -3.39 -4.70 -1.63
C PRO A 135 -3.56 -6.00 -0.81
N GLY A 136 -4.38 -5.93 0.25
CA GLY A 136 -4.65 -7.04 1.17
C GLY A 136 -3.82 -7.09 2.46
N LYS A 137 -2.85 -6.19 2.73
CA LYS A 137 -2.10 -6.17 4.00
C LYS A 137 -1.56 -4.79 4.40
N LEU A 138 -1.48 -4.57 5.72
CA LEU A 138 -0.74 -3.48 6.33
C LEU A 138 0.59 -4.00 6.90
N VAL A 139 1.67 -3.27 6.71
CA VAL A 139 3.00 -3.63 7.22
C VAL A 139 3.64 -2.43 7.93
N GLN A 140 4.17 -2.66 9.12
CA GLN A 140 5.03 -1.72 9.84
C GLN A 140 6.39 -2.37 10.08
N THR A 141 7.47 -1.68 9.71
CA THR A 141 8.84 -2.16 9.90
C THR A 141 9.62 -1.13 10.71
N TYR A 142 10.33 -1.61 11.74
CA TYR A 142 11.20 -0.82 12.60
C TYR A 142 12.57 -1.50 12.67
N GLU A 143 13.61 -0.80 12.21
CA GLU A 143 14.99 -1.27 12.31
C GLU A 143 15.69 -0.61 13.49
N LEU A 144 15.82 -1.33 14.60
CA LEU A 144 16.58 -0.88 15.77
C LEU A 144 18.01 -1.42 15.74
N ASP A 145 18.85 -0.95 16.66
CA ASP A 145 20.23 -1.44 16.82
C ASP A 145 20.26 -2.93 17.19
N ASP A 146 19.43 -3.34 18.15
CA ASP A 146 19.46 -4.68 18.73
C ASP A 146 18.59 -5.71 17.99
N PHE A 147 17.54 -5.28 17.29
CA PHE A 147 16.60 -6.17 16.59
C PHE A 147 15.89 -5.45 15.43
N ASN A 148 15.32 -6.22 14.51
CA ASN A 148 14.29 -5.75 13.59
C ASN A 148 12.91 -6.18 14.11
N LEU A 149 11.94 -5.29 14.01
CA LEU A 149 10.54 -5.58 14.29
C LEU A 149 9.72 -5.39 13.01
N LYS A 150 8.95 -6.41 12.65
CA LYS A 150 7.98 -6.34 11.56
C LYS A 150 6.60 -6.76 12.06
N LEU A 151 5.63 -5.89 11.84
CA LEU A 151 4.22 -6.13 12.16
C LEU A 151 3.44 -6.20 10.86
N GLU A 152 2.64 -7.25 10.68
CA GLU A 152 1.78 -7.42 9.51
C GLU A 152 0.34 -7.65 9.96
N LEU A 153 -0.62 -7.02 9.28
CA LEU A 153 -2.05 -7.25 9.49
C LEU A 153 -2.72 -7.63 8.17
N ILE A 154 -3.48 -8.73 8.21
CA ILE A 154 -4.38 -9.18 7.15
C ILE A 154 -5.76 -9.49 7.73
N PHE A 155 -6.78 -9.60 6.87
CA PHE A 155 -8.06 -10.18 7.28
C PHE A 155 -8.07 -11.68 7.01
N ALA A 156 -8.38 -12.47 8.04
CA ALA A 156 -8.52 -13.92 7.94
C ALA A 156 -9.96 -14.34 7.62
N THR A 157 -10.94 -13.56 8.08
CA THR A 157 -12.37 -13.77 7.83
C THR A 157 -13.10 -12.43 7.73
N ASN A 158 -14.39 -12.46 7.41
CA ASN A 158 -15.27 -11.28 7.46
C ASN A 158 -15.52 -10.75 8.89
N ARG A 159 -14.92 -11.33 9.94
CA ARG A 159 -15.07 -10.90 11.34
C ARG A 159 -13.75 -10.93 12.12
N SER A 160 -12.62 -11.23 11.49
CA SER A 160 -11.34 -11.36 12.18
C SER A 160 -10.18 -10.91 11.33
N ALA A 161 -9.35 -10.04 11.91
CA ALA A 161 -8.01 -9.75 11.43
C ALA A 161 -6.98 -10.65 12.14
N LEU A 162 -5.90 -10.96 11.44
CA LEU A 162 -4.74 -11.66 11.95
C LEU A 162 -3.55 -10.70 11.97
N ILE A 163 -2.90 -10.61 13.12
CA ILE A 163 -1.66 -9.86 13.28
C ILE A 163 -0.50 -10.86 13.40
N LYS A 164 0.51 -10.70 12.55
CA LYS A 164 1.80 -11.37 12.68
C LYS A 164 2.82 -10.38 13.23
N THR A 165 3.46 -10.76 14.32
CA THR A 165 4.58 -10.04 14.92
C THR A 165 5.84 -10.86 14.71
N GLU A 166 6.81 -10.31 14.00
CA GLU A 166 8.12 -10.92 13.77
C GLU A 166 9.20 -10.05 14.41
N ILE A 167 10.02 -10.69 15.26
CA ILE A 167 11.14 -10.05 15.95
C ILE A 167 12.40 -10.82 15.56
N GLU A 168 13.29 -10.16 14.85
CA GLU A 168 14.58 -10.71 14.44
C GLU A 168 15.68 -10.10 15.33
N ASN A 169 16.22 -10.89 16.24
CA ASN A 169 17.32 -10.45 17.11
C ASN A 169 18.62 -10.35 16.29
N LYS A 170 19.31 -9.20 16.38
CA LYS A 170 20.61 -8.99 15.71
C LYS A 170 21.79 -9.41 16.58
N LYS A 171 21.59 -9.62 17.89
CA LYS A 171 22.65 -10.10 18.77
C LYS A 171 23.00 -11.55 18.40
N ILE A 172 24.26 -11.76 18.06
CA ILE A 172 24.83 -13.10 17.94
C ILE A 172 25.00 -13.64 19.37
N LEU A 173 24.39 -14.79 19.65
CA LEU A 173 24.68 -15.55 20.86
C LEU A 173 26.13 -16.05 20.74
N ILE A 174 27.01 -15.51 21.58
CA ILE A 174 28.41 -15.94 21.73
C ILE A 174 28.50 -16.89 22.93
#